data_AF-A0A371H7A7-F1
#
_entry.id   AF-A0A371H7A7-F1
#
_cell.length_a   1.000
_cell.length_b   1.000
_cell.length_c   1.000
_cell.angle_alpha   90.00
_cell.angle_beta   90.00
_cell.angle_gamma   90.00
#
_symmetry.space_group_name_H-M   'P 1'
#
loop_
_entity.id
_entity.type
_entity.pdbx_description
1 polymer ?
#
loop_
_entity_poly.entity_id
_entity_poly.type
_entity_poly.pdbx_seq_one_letter_code
_entity_poly.pdbx_strand_id
1 'polypeptide(L)'
;MRRIWNLLSKSKQLASFASPASKFRVNALRSYCDQSHLRCQNRPGKLRHDPYQESVASELENLLARLEQYEKDMEEYHVNLANWEKQRENERRRLLMEEVELQQKEEDWWKRTRPKNMEPGVGKWVSYLKREKKLDSLVGRCPTAPSAPKGAYIYGNVGSGKTMLMDMFYSATEGIVKHRRRYHFHEAMLRINEHMHKIWKNQIEEKPLQSTIAGWIMSLPFDMKAKEWLAAEERYKQEVQMKNILPAVADKFFMDGEENAKGASILCFDEIQTVDVFAIVALSGILSRLLSSGTIIVATSNRAPKDLNEAGMQKEIFQKLLSKLEEHCEKVLIGSEIDYRRFIAQKSENQVHYFWPIGKEAINEFEKKWHDATGRLGGRIISNTISVMFGRTLEVPESCDGVARFTFQYLCGRPLGAADYIAVAENFHTIFISDIPVMSMRIRDQARRFITLIDELYNHHCYLCCLASSSIDELFQGTEEGTLFDLE
;
A
#
# COMPACT_ATOMS: atom_id res chain seq x y z
N MET A 1 -11.99 7.43 23.92
CA MET A 1 -11.08 8.51 24.43
C MET A 1 -10.17 8.10 25.61
N ARG A 2 -10.67 7.67 26.78
CA ARG A 2 -9.80 7.30 27.95
C ARG A 2 -9.04 5.97 27.78
N ARG A 3 -9.49 5.04 26.94
CA ARG A 3 -8.83 3.73 26.73
C ARG A 3 -7.60 3.82 25.81
N ILE A 4 -7.69 4.57 24.70
CA ILE A 4 -6.54 4.86 23.81
C ILE A 4 -5.46 5.64 24.55
N TRP A 5 -5.84 6.60 25.40
CA TRP A 5 -4.89 7.38 26.22
C TRP A 5 -4.21 6.54 27.32
N ASN A 6 -4.91 5.53 27.86
CA ASN A 6 -4.36 4.64 28.90
C ASN A 6 -3.47 3.52 28.35
N LEU A 7 -3.59 3.16 27.07
CA LEU A 7 -2.69 2.19 26.42
C LEU A 7 -1.31 2.79 26.14
N LEU A 8 -1.25 4.09 25.81
CA LEU A 8 0.01 4.84 25.68
C LEU A 8 0.77 5.03 27.01
N SER A 9 0.10 4.92 28.16
CA SER A 9 0.74 5.10 29.48
C SER A 9 1.22 3.78 30.10
N LYS A 10 0.60 2.64 29.76
CA LYS A 10 0.95 1.32 30.33
C LYS A 10 2.12 0.61 29.66
N SER A 11 2.48 0.95 28.42
CA SER A 11 3.64 0.34 27.72
C SER A 11 5.00 0.79 28.26
N LYS A 12 5.05 1.78 29.17
CA LYS A 12 6.29 2.32 29.75
C LYS A 12 6.81 1.63 31.02
N GLN A 13 6.13 0.60 31.54
CA GLN A 13 6.47 0.03 32.87
C GLN A 13 7.10 -1.37 32.89
N LEU A 14 7.34 -2.04 31.76
CA LEU A 14 7.92 -3.39 31.76
C LEU A 14 9.02 -3.55 30.69
N ALA A 15 10.23 -3.08 30.98
CA ALA A 15 11.47 -3.62 30.43
C ALA A 15 12.70 -3.02 31.14
N SER A 16 13.13 -3.65 32.24
CA SER A 16 14.49 -3.49 32.76
C SER A 16 15.00 -4.86 33.15
N PHE A 17 15.88 -5.47 32.35
CA PHE A 17 17.01 -6.31 32.75
C PHE A 17 17.86 -6.63 31.51
N ALA A 18 19.16 -6.78 31.72
CA ALA A 18 20.26 -6.43 30.82
C ALA A 18 20.71 -7.53 29.82
N SER A 19 21.09 -7.09 28.60
CA SER A 19 22.29 -7.34 27.72
C SER A 19 23.02 -8.71 27.67
N PRO A 20 23.98 -9.00 26.72
CA PRO A 20 24.52 -8.18 25.60
C PRO A 20 24.84 -8.92 24.26
N ALA A 21 25.29 -8.12 23.26
CA ALA A 21 26.01 -8.41 21.99
C ALA A 21 25.14 -8.61 20.73
N SER A 22 25.37 -7.96 19.57
CA SER A 22 26.52 -7.22 19.03
C SER A 22 26.14 -6.24 17.89
N LYS A 23 26.52 -4.96 18.07
CA LYS A 23 27.02 -3.95 17.11
C LYS A 23 26.62 -4.05 15.62
N PHE A 24 25.74 -3.13 15.17
CA PHE A 24 26.01 -2.20 14.05
C PHE A 24 25.21 -0.90 14.32
N ARG A 25 25.88 0.25 14.24
CA ARG A 25 25.45 1.56 14.75
C ARG A 25 24.49 2.27 13.79
N VAL A 26 23.34 2.73 14.30
CA VAL A 26 22.48 3.76 13.70
C VAL A 26 22.63 5.04 14.53
N ASN A 27 23.17 6.10 13.91
CA ASN A 27 23.08 7.47 14.41
C ASN A 27 22.01 8.19 13.58
N ALA A 28 20.74 8.10 14.00
CA ALA A 28 19.65 8.93 13.49
C ALA A 28 18.43 8.84 14.43
N LEU A 29 18.61 9.04 15.73
CA LEU A 29 17.51 9.12 16.71
C LEU A 29 17.88 10.06 17.88
N ARG A 30 18.52 11.19 17.58
CA ARG A 30 18.94 12.15 18.60
C ARG A 30 18.37 13.54 18.29
N SER A 31 17.05 13.69 18.39
CA SER A 31 16.39 15.00 18.51
C SER A 31 14.88 14.91 18.85
N TYR A 32 14.38 13.92 19.57
CA TYR A 32 13.08 14.06 20.23
C TYR A 32 13.10 13.29 21.56
N CYS A 33 12.88 14.03 22.65
CA CYS A 33 13.01 13.63 24.06
C CYS A 33 14.44 13.64 24.63
N ASP A 34 14.92 14.83 25.01
CA ASP A 34 15.74 14.93 26.23
C ASP A 34 14.84 15.43 27.37
N GLN A 35 14.53 14.53 28.31
CA GLN A 35 13.88 14.86 29.58
C GLN A 35 14.97 15.23 30.58
N SER A 36 15.23 16.52 30.76
CA SER A 36 15.76 17.06 32.02
C SER A 36 15.74 18.58 31.97
N HIS A 37 14.59 19.19 32.28
CA HIS A 37 14.43 20.54 32.89
C HIS A 37 12.94 20.90 32.94
N LEU A 38 12.15 20.14 33.69
CA LEU A 38 10.78 20.53 34.07
C LEU A 38 10.82 21.24 35.42
N ARG A 39 11.23 22.49 35.38
CA ARG A 39 10.80 23.52 36.34
C ARG A 39 10.54 24.81 35.57
N CYS A 40 9.54 24.78 34.70
CA CYS A 40 9.01 26.01 34.10
C CYS A 40 7.48 25.90 33.92
N GLN A 41 6.81 26.73 34.71
CA GLN A 41 5.51 27.37 34.55
C GLN A 41 4.57 26.91 33.40
N ASN A 42 3.44 26.33 33.83
CA ASN A 42 2.10 26.36 33.25
C ASN A 42 1.91 27.01 31.85
N ARG A 43 1.64 26.17 30.85
CA ARG A 43 0.43 26.20 29.98
C ARG A 43 0.39 24.95 29.07
N PRO A 44 -0.60 24.04 29.20
CA PRO A 44 -0.81 22.97 28.23
C PRO A 44 -1.60 23.54 27.04
N GLY A 45 -1.16 23.27 25.80
CA GLY A 45 -1.95 23.57 24.61
C GLY A 45 -3.26 22.80 24.65
N LYS A 46 -4.38 23.48 24.88
CA LYS A 46 -5.72 22.86 24.80
C LYS A 46 -5.99 22.48 23.34
N LEU A 47 -6.10 21.18 23.06
CA LEU A 47 -6.73 20.68 21.84
C LEU A 47 -8.14 21.28 21.78
N ARG A 48 -8.47 21.94 20.67
CA ARG A 48 -9.81 22.48 20.45
C ARG A 48 -10.72 21.29 20.13
N HIS A 49 -11.83 21.18 20.85
CA HIS A 49 -12.83 20.16 20.58
C HIS A 49 -13.45 20.40 19.20
N ASP A 50 -13.46 19.35 18.37
CA ASP A 50 -14.11 19.32 17.07
C ASP A 50 -15.06 18.11 17.05
N PRO A 51 -16.39 18.33 16.99
CA PRO A 51 -17.36 17.25 17.05
C PRO A 51 -17.27 16.29 15.85
N TYR A 52 -16.82 16.77 14.69
CA TYR A 52 -16.66 15.92 13.51
C TYR A 52 -15.48 14.97 13.68
N GLN A 53 -14.35 15.47 14.21
CA GLN A 53 -13.21 14.61 14.55
C GLN A 53 -13.56 13.61 15.65
N GLU A 54 -14.33 14.02 16.67
CA GLU A 54 -14.78 13.12 17.73
C GLU A 54 -15.68 12.01 17.18
N SER A 55 -16.60 12.33 16.27
CA SER A 55 -17.46 11.34 15.62
C SER A 55 -16.64 10.30 14.85
N VAL A 56 -15.67 10.75 14.04
CA VAL A 56 -14.78 9.84 13.29
C VAL A 56 -13.94 9.00 14.24
N ALA A 57 -13.37 9.61 15.28
CA ALA A 57 -12.58 8.90 16.29
C ALA A 57 -13.40 7.85 17.04
N SER A 58 -14.67 8.12 17.33
CA SER A 58 -15.58 7.16 17.95
C SER A 58 -15.85 5.97 17.04
N GLU A 59 -16.02 6.19 15.73
CA GLU A 59 -16.23 5.10 14.77
C GLU A 59 -14.97 4.23 14.62
N LEU A 60 -13.79 4.85 14.60
CA LEU A 60 -12.51 4.16 14.60
C LEU A 60 -12.26 3.38 15.91
N GLU A 61 -12.67 3.91 17.07
CA GLU A 61 -12.61 3.19 18.36
C GLU A 61 -13.56 1.97 18.36
N ASN A 62 -14.76 2.09 17.79
CA ASN A 62 -15.69 0.98 17.61
C ASN A 62 -15.15 -0.09 16.65
N LEU A 63 -14.50 0.31 15.55
CA LEU A 63 -13.82 -0.60 14.64
C LEU A 63 -12.68 -1.35 15.36
N LEU A 64 -11.86 -0.64 16.13
CA LEU A 64 -10.75 -1.24 16.88
C LEU A 64 -11.23 -2.35 17.83
N ALA A 65 -12.34 -2.12 18.54
CA ALA A 65 -12.94 -3.12 19.42
C ALA A 65 -13.42 -4.36 18.67
N ARG A 66 -13.95 -4.20 17.45
CA ARG A 66 -14.36 -5.33 16.58
C ARG A 66 -13.15 -6.10 16.05
N LEU A 67 -12.04 -5.42 15.76
CA LEU A 67 -10.80 -6.03 15.27
C LEU A 67 -10.18 -6.98 16.29
N GLU A 68 -10.24 -6.67 17.60
CA GLU A 68 -9.70 -7.54 18.64
C GLU A 68 -10.34 -8.94 18.66
N GLN A 69 -11.66 -9.02 18.43
CA GLN A 69 -12.34 -10.31 18.34
C GLN A 69 -12.08 -10.97 16.98
N TYR A 70 -12.12 -10.18 15.90
CA TYR A 70 -11.93 -10.69 14.55
C TYR A 70 -10.53 -11.29 14.33
N GLU A 71 -9.48 -10.74 14.95
CA GLU A 71 -8.14 -11.31 14.91
C GLU A 71 -8.14 -12.76 15.42
N LYS A 72 -8.79 -13.02 16.56
CA LYS A 72 -8.87 -14.36 17.16
C LYS A 72 -9.64 -15.33 16.27
N ASP A 73 -10.78 -14.89 15.73
CA ASP A 73 -11.61 -15.69 14.83
C ASP A 73 -10.83 -16.06 13.55
N MET A 74 -10.04 -15.11 13.03
CA MET A 74 -9.19 -15.34 11.85
C MET A 74 -8.00 -16.24 12.13
N GLU A 75 -7.38 -16.15 13.32
CA GLU A 75 -6.33 -17.08 13.74
C GLU A 75 -6.85 -18.51 13.80
N GLU A 76 -8.01 -18.71 14.44
CA GLU A 76 -8.67 -20.01 14.49
C GLU A 76 -9.02 -20.53 13.09
N TYR A 77 -9.58 -19.66 12.24
CA TYR A 77 -9.87 -19.97 10.84
C TYR A 77 -8.62 -20.41 10.07
N HIS A 78 -7.50 -19.69 10.14
CA HIS A 78 -6.27 -20.06 9.43
C HIS A 78 -5.65 -21.36 9.97
N VAL A 79 -5.78 -21.65 11.27
CA VAL A 79 -5.38 -22.96 11.83
C VAL A 79 -6.25 -24.08 11.28
N ASN A 80 -7.56 -23.90 11.26
CA ASN A 80 -8.50 -24.89 10.72
C ASN A 80 -8.32 -25.09 9.21
N LEU A 81 -8.10 -24.01 8.47
CA LEU A 81 -7.82 -24.04 7.03
C LEU A 81 -6.53 -24.81 6.75
N ALA A 82 -5.43 -24.52 7.45
CA ALA A 82 -4.17 -25.23 7.25
C ALA A 82 -4.28 -26.74 7.56
N ASN A 83 -5.04 -27.10 8.61
CA ASN A 83 -5.31 -28.51 8.93
C ASN A 83 -6.14 -29.18 7.84
N TRP A 84 -7.18 -28.52 7.35
CA TRP A 84 -8.04 -29.01 6.26
C TRP A 84 -7.25 -29.16 4.95
N GLU A 85 -6.43 -28.18 4.57
CA GLU A 85 -5.58 -28.22 3.37
C GLU A 85 -4.58 -29.38 3.45
N LYS A 86 -3.93 -29.56 4.60
CA LYS A 86 -3.02 -30.69 4.84
C LYS A 86 -3.73 -32.04 4.71
N GLN A 87 -4.93 -32.17 5.29
CA GLN A 87 -5.73 -33.38 5.16
C GLN A 87 -6.15 -33.64 3.72
N ARG A 88 -6.60 -32.59 3.01
CA ARG A 88 -7.03 -32.68 1.61
C ARG A 88 -5.90 -33.07 0.67
N GLU A 89 -4.72 -32.49 0.86
CA GLU A 89 -3.54 -32.80 0.06
C GLU A 89 -3.03 -34.23 0.34
N ASN A 90 -3.09 -34.70 1.59
CA ASN A 90 -2.77 -36.09 1.92
C ASN A 90 -3.72 -37.09 1.24
N GLU A 91 -5.03 -36.85 1.31
CA GLU A 91 -6.03 -37.70 0.63
C GLU A 91 -5.89 -37.63 -0.89
N ARG A 92 -5.55 -36.46 -1.44
CA ARG A 92 -5.29 -36.30 -2.88
C ARG A 92 -4.11 -37.15 -3.33
N ARG A 93 -2.99 -37.11 -2.59
CA ARG A 93 -1.81 -37.93 -2.87
C ARG A 93 -2.12 -39.42 -2.76
N ARG A 94 -2.92 -39.81 -1.78
CA ARG A 94 -3.40 -41.20 -1.63
C ARG A 94 -4.23 -41.65 -2.85
N LEU A 95 -5.21 -40.85 -3.29
CA LEU A 95 -6.02 -41.16 -4.48
C LEU A 95 -5.18 -41.25 -5.75
N LEU A 96 -4.20 -40.35 -5.91
CA LEU A 96 -3.26 -40.39 -7.03
C LEU A 96 -2.43 -41.68 -7.01
N MET A 97 -1.96 -42.12 -5.84
CA MET A 97 -1.23 -43.40 -5.72
C MET A 97 -2.13 -44.60 -6.03
N GLU A 98 -3.37 -44.63 -5.53
CA GLU A 98 -4.34 -45.69 -5.84
C GLU A 98 -4.65 -45.78 -7.35
N GLU A 99 -4.81 -44.63 -8.04
CA GLU A 99 -5.04 -44.59 -9.49
C GLU A 99 -3.83 -45.08 -10.29
N VAL A 100 -2.61 -44.74 -9.87
CA VAL A 100 -1.38 -45.22 -10.52
C VAL A 100 -1.21 -46.74 -10.35
N GLU A 101 -1.46 -47.26 -9.14
CA GLU A 101 -1.41 -48.71 -8.90
C GLU A 101 -2.45 -49.48 -9.72
N LEU A 102 -3.66 -48.93 -9.85
CA LEU A 102 -4.69 -49.49 -10.72
C LEU A 102 -4.23 -49.49 -12.17
N GLN A 103 -3.71 -48.37 -12.69
CA GLN A 103 -3.21 -48.31 -14.07
C GLN A 103 -2.08 -49.30 -14.35
N GLN A 104 -1.17 -49.55 -13.40
CA GLN A 104 -0.11 -50.55 -13.55
C GLN A 104 -0.64 -52.00 -13.51
N LYS A 105 -1.59 -52.31 -12.62
CA LYS A 105 -2.26 -53.63 -12.59
C LYS A 105 -3.10 -53.87 -13.83
N GLU A 106 -3.70 -52.81 -14.34
CA GLU A 106 -4.59 -52.83 -15.48
C GLU A 106 -3.77 -52.75 -16.79
N GLU A 107 -2.49 -52.34 -16.80
CA GLU A 107 -1.61 -52.36 -17.99
C GLU A 107 -1.39 -53.79 -18.56
N ASP A 108 -1.56 -54.82 -17.72
CA ASP A 108 -1.65 -56.23 -18.16
C ASP A 108 -2.97 -56.54 -18.90
N TRP A 109 -4.01 -55.75 -18.68
CA TRP A 109 -5.34 -55.87 -19.32
C TRP A 109 -5.54 -54.87 -20.49
N TRP A 110 -5.02 -53.63 -20.38
CA TRP A 110 -5.12 -52.51 -21.33
C TRP A 110 -4.38 -52.71 -22.65
N LYS A 111 -3.46 -53.69 -22.74
CA LYS A 111 -2.86 -54.08 -24.02
C LYS A 111 -3.88 -54.65 -25.02
N ARG A 112 -5.11 -54.97 -24.60
CA ARG A 112 -6.10 -55.68 -25.44
C ARG A 112 -7.23 -54.83 -26.03
N THR A 113 -7.50 -53.60 -25.57
CA THR A 113 -8.68 -52.86 -26.08
C THR A 113 -8.57 -51.34 -25.89
N ARG A 114 -8.42 -50.59 -26.97
CA ARG A 114 -8.69 -49.14 -27.01
C ARG A 114 -9.65 -48.80 -28.15
N PRO A 115 -10.75 -48.05 -27.90
CA PRO A 115 -11.37 -47.21 -28.91
C PRO A 115 -10.57 -45.91 -29.06
N LYS A 116 -10.41 -45.46 -30.31
CA LYS A 116 -9.45 -44.43 -30.77
C LYS A 116 -9.85 -42.97 -30.53
N ASN A 117 -10.97 -42.65 -29.89
CA ASN A 117 -11.52 -41.29 -29.91
C ASN A 117 -11.75 -40.73 -28.50
N MET A 118 -10.72 -40.11 -27.92
CA MET A 118 -10.90 -39.21 -26.78
C MET A 118 -9.84 -38.11 -26.90
N GLU A 119 -10.29 -36.87 -27.10
CA GLU A 119 -9.39 -35.72 -27.25
C GLU A 119 -8.47 -35.59 -26.01
N PRO A 120 -7.15 -35.39 -26.19
CA PRO A 120 -6.14 -35.52 -25.13
C PRO A 120 -6.22 -34.48 -23.99
N GLY A 121 -7.18 -33.56 -24.02
CA GLY A 121 -7.41 -32.52 -22.99
C GLY A 121 -8.68 -32.69 -22.15
N VAL A 122 -9.80 -33.09 -22.76
CA VAL A 122 -11.11 -33.17 -22.08
C VAL A 122 -11.12 -34.29 -21.03
N GLY A 123 -10.51 -35.43 -21.34
CA GLY A 123 -10.40 -36.55 -20.40
C GLY A 123 -9.59 -36.23 -19.14
N LYS A 124 -8.55 -35.39 -19.27
CA LYS A 124 -7.73 -34.94 -18.13
C LYS A 124 -8.53 -34.03 -17.19
N TRP A 125 -9.22 -33.04 -17.75
CA TRP A 125 -10.04 -32.13 -16.96
C TRP A 125 -11.20 -32.83 -16.25
N VAL A 126 -11.90 -33.75 -16.93
CA VAL A 126 -12.97 -34.54 -16.31
C VAL A 126 -12.43 -35.44 -15.19
N SER A 127 -11.25 -36.02 -15.37
CA SER A 127 -10.58 -36.83 -14.33
C SER A 127 -10.21 -35.98 -13.10
N TYR A 128 -9.62 -34.79 -13.33
CA TYR A 128 -9.33 -33.82 -12.28
C TYR A 128 -10.59 -33.45 -11.49
N LEU A 129 -11.68 -33.06 -12.18
CA LEU A 129 -12.94 -32.69 -11.52
C LEU A 129 -13.58 -33.86 -10.76
N LYS A 130 -13.52 -35.09 -11.29
CA LYS A 130 -14.02 -36.28 -10.60
C LYS A 130 -13.25 -36.53 -9.30
N ARG A 131 -11.93 -36.28 -9.31
CA ARG A 131 -11.08 -36.38 -8.13
C ARG A 131 -11.38 -35.30 -7.11
N GLU A 132 -11.53 -34.04 -7.54
CA GLU A 132 -11.96 -32.94 -6.67
C GLU A 132 -13.29 -33.25 -5.97
N LYS A 133 -14.27 -33.77 -6.71
CA LYS A 133 -15.56 -34.17 -6.12
C LYS A 133 -15.44 -35.33 -5.12
N LYS A 134 -14.55 -36.31 -5.37
CA LYS A 134 -14.27 -37.40 -4.43
C LYS A 134 -13.58 -36.87 -3.17
N LEU A 135 -12.65 -35.93 -3.32
CA LEU A 135 -11.96 -35.27 -2.21
C LEU A 135 -12.93 -34.48 -1.33
N ASP A 136 -13.84 -33.72 -1.93
CA ASP A 136 -14.86 -32.97 -1.20
C ASP A 136 -15.77 -33.90 -0.37
N SER A 137 -16.03 -35.12 -0.86
CA SER A 137 -16.78 -36.15 -0.11
C SER A 137 -15.99 -36.78 1.03
N LEU A 138 -14.66 -36.85 0.95
CA LEU A 138 -13.81 -37.52 1.94
C LEU A 138 -13.35 -36.58 3.06
N VAL A 139 -12.97 -35.36 2.70
CA VAL A 139 -12.34 -34.38 3.60
C VAL A 139 -13.39 -33.42 4.19
N GLY A 140 -14.57 -33.35 3.57
CA GLY A 140 -15.63 -32.43 3.96
C GLY A 140 -15.42 -31.03 3.39
N ARG A 141 -16.32 -30.10 3.78
CA ARG A 141 -16.32 -28.74 3.25
C ARG A 141 -15.12 -27.94 3.73
N CYS A 142 -14.61 -27.08 2.87
CA CYS A 142 -13.60 -26.08 3.22
C CYS A 142 -14.12 -25.20 4.37
N PRO A 143 -13.31 -24.91 5.40
CA PRO A 143 -13.64 -23.92 6.41
C PRO A 143 -14.05 -22.60 5.76
N THR A 144 -15.06 -21.94 6.31
CA THR A 144 -15.53 -20.63 5.83
C THR A 144 -14.89 -19.53 6.65
N ALA A 145 -14.34 -18.51 5.99
CA ALA A 145 -13.79 -17.35 6.67
C ALA A 145 -14.87 -16.64 7.51
N PRO A 146 -14.54 -16.15 8.71
CA PRO A 146 -15.46 -15.36 9.52
C PRO A 146 -15.81 -14.05 8.78
N SER A 147 -17.01 -13.54 9.03
CA SER A 147 -17.48 -12.29 8.42
C SER A 147 -16.63 -11.11 8.89
N ALA A 148 -15.96 -10.44 7.95
CA ALA A 148 -15.09 -9.31 8.26
C ALA A 148 -15.91 -8.12 8.79
N PRO A 149 -15.48 -7.45 9.88
CA PRO A 149 -16.10 -6.21 10.29
C PRO A 149 -15.91 -5.17 9.21
N LYS A 150 -16.97 -4.39 8.93
CA LYS A 150 -16.85 -3.25 8.02
C LYS A 150 -15.79 -2.27 8.52
N GLY A 151 -14.87 -1.91 7.64
CA GLY A 151 -13.88 -0.87 7.86
C GLY A 151 -14.48 0.53 7.71
N ALA A 152 -13.66 1.52 7.37
CA ALA A 152 -14.10 2.91 7.31
C ALA A 152 -13.55 3.64 6.08
N TYR A 153 -14.41 4.41 5.41
CA TYR A 153 -14.03 5.35 4.36
C TYR A 153 -14.29 6.76 4.87
N ILE A 154 -13.21 7.44 5.27
CA ILE A 154 -13.25 8.78 5.85
C ILE A 154 -13.07 9.80 4.74
N TYR A 155 -14.03 10.70 4.58
CA TYR A 155 -13.95 11.71 3.53
C TYR A 155 -14.38 13.09 4.00
N GLY A 156 -13.87 14.14 3.36
CA GLY A 156 -14.19 15.52 3.68
C GLY A 156 -13.12 16.48 3.18
N ASN A 157 -13.29 17.77 3.47
CA ASN A 157 -12.44 18.83 2.93
C ASN A 157 -10.95 18.67 3.27
N VAL A 158 -10.07 19.29 2.46
CA VAL A 158 -8.63 19.35 2.71
C VAL A 158 -8.34 19.99 4.07
N GLY A 159 -7.29 19.50 4.76
CA GLY A 159 -6.88 20.08 6.06
C GLY A 159 -7.77 19.76 7.26
N SER A 160 -8.84 18.97 7.11
CA SER A 160 -9.76 18.58 8.19
C SER A 160 -9.18 17.61 9.25
N GLY A 161 -7.96 17.08 9.02
CA GLY A 161 -7.29 16.17 9.97
C GLY A 161 -7.50 14.68 9.72
N LYS A 162 -7.91 14.27 8.51
CA LYS A 162 -8.09 12.86 8.11
C LYS A 162 -6.84 12.02 8.35
N THR A 163 -5.70 12.46 7.83
CA THR A 163 -4.40 11.79 7.99
C THR A 163 -4.03 11.62 9.46
N MET A 164 -4.25 12.64 10.29
CA MET A 164 -4.00 12.58 11.74
C MET A 164 -4.86 11.52 12.44
N LEU A 165 -6.14 11.42 12.09
CA LEU A 165 -7.04 10.38 12.63
C LEU A 165 -6.61 8.99 12.16
N MET A 166 -6.18 8.87 10.91
CA MET A 166 -5.64 7.65 10.34
C MET A 166 -4.33 7.23 11.02
N ASP A 167 -3.43 8.17 11.33
CA ASP A 167 -2.18 7.93 12.08
C ASP A 167 -2.48 7.36 13.47
N MET A 168 -3.41 7.99 14.19
CA MET A 168 -3.81 7.56 15.52
C MET A 168 -4.42 6.15 15.49
N PHE A 169 -5.31 5.89 14.54
CA PHE A 169 -5.92 4.57 14.38
C PHE A 169 -4.90 3.50 14.00
N TYR A 170 -4.04 3.75 13.01
CA TYR A 170 -3.01 2.81 12.58
C TYR A 170 -1.95 2.53 13.65
N SER A 171 -1.71 3.49 14.54
CA SER A 171 -0.87 3.28 15.73
C SER A 171 -1.60 2.44 16.78
N ALA A 172 -2.90 2.64 16.96
CA ALA A 172 -3.71 1.90 17.93
C ALA A 172 -3.95 0.43 17.53
N THR A 173 -3.85 0.07 16.25
CA THR A 173 -3.94 -1.32 15.78
C THR A 173 -2.68 -2.13 16.07
N GLU A 174 -1.58 -1.47 16.48
CA GLU A 174 -0.35 -2.14 16.88
C GLU A 174 -0.58 -3.01 18.12
N GLY A 175 -0.22 -4.29 18.00
CA GLY A 175 -0.47 -5.29 19.06
C GLY A 175 -1.88 -5.88 19.06
N ILE A 176 -2.80 -5.40 18.19
CA ILE A 176 -4.13 -5.99 17.99
C ILE A 176 -4.15 -6.82 16.73
N VAL A 177 -3.73 -6.25 15.59
CA VAL A 177 -3.71 -6.94 14.28
C VAL A 177 -2.26 -7.17 13.87
N LYS A 178 -1.93 -8.42 13.54
CA LYS A 178 -0.57 -8.78 13.12
C LYS A 178 -0.23 -8.26 11.73
N HIS A 179 -1.14 -8.46 10.78
CA HIS A 179 -0.90 -8.12 9.37
C HIS A 179 -1.47 -6.73 9.06
N ARG A 180 -0.65 -5.70 9.25
CA ARG A 180 -1.01 -4.30 9.01
C ARG A 180 -0.14 -3.68 7.93
N ARG A 181 -0.77 -2.99 6.99
CA ARG A 181 -0.08 -2.16 5.99
C ARG A 181 -0.80 -0.84 5.83
N ARG A 182 -0.01 0.21 5.62
CA ARG A 182 -0.49 1.52 5.24
C ARG A 182 0.26 1.99 4.01
N TYR A 183 -0.46 2.53 3.05
CA TYR A 183 0.11 3.10 1.84
C TYR A 183 -0.56 4.42 1.52
N HIS A 184 0.23 5.37 1.00
CA HIS A 184 -0.33 6.45 0.21
C HIS A 184 -0.77 5.92 -1.17
N PHE A 185 -1.77 6.54 -1.78
CA PHE A 185 -2.34 6.06 -3.04
C PHE A 185 -1.30 5.89 -4.16
N HIS A 186 -0.43 6.87 -4.41
CA HIS A 186 0.57 6.78 -5.48
C HIS A 186 1.61 5.70 -5.22
N GLU A 187 2.10 5.60 -3.97
CA GLU A 187 3.02 4.56 -3.55
C GLU A 187 2.41 3.16 -3.77
N ALA A 188 1.14 2.98 -3.40
CA ALA A 188 0.44 1.73 -3.60
C ALA A 188 0.34 1.37 -5.10
N MET A 189 -0.04 2.32 -5.95
CA MET A 189 -0.16 2.08 -7.39
C MET A 189 1.18 1.69 -8.01
N LEU A 190 2.27 2.31 -7.55
CA LEU A 190 3.61 1.97 -8.00
C LEU A 190 4.02 0.56 -7.58
N ARG A 191 3.78 0.15 -6.33
CA ARG A 191 4.04 -1.21 -5.86
C ARG A 191 3.21 -2.25 -6.62
N ILE A 192 1.94 -1.94 -6.91
CA ILE A 192 1.05 -2.80 -7.71
C ILE A 192 1.65 -3.03 -9.10
N ASN A 193 2.04 -1.95 -9.77
CA ASN A 193 2.64 -2.02 -11.09
C ASN A 193 3.95 -2.81 -11.05
N GLU A 194 4.81 -2.58 -10.06
CA GLU A 194 6.06 -3.33 -9.90
C GLU A 194 5.81 -4.84 -9.73
N HIS A 195 4.85 -5.22 -8.87
CA HIS A 195 4.48 -6.62 -8.67
C HIS A 195 3.87 -7.26 -9.92
N MET A 196 3.00 -6.54 -10.64
CA MET A 196 2.47 -7.01 -11.93
C MET A 196 3.60 -7.25 -12.93
N HIS A 197 4.54 -6.32 -13.07
CA HIS A 197 5.69 -6.45 -13.96
C HIS A 197 6.62 -7.61 -13.58
N LYS A 198 6.89 -7.81 -12.29
CA LYS A 198 7.68 -8.96 -11.81
C LYS A 198 7.02 -10.29 -12.18
N ILE A 199 5.70 -10.41 -12.00
CA ILE A 199 4.97 -11.64 -12.35
C ILE A 199 4.95 -11.85 -13.87
N TRP A 200 4.71 -10.80 -14.66
CA TRP A 200 4.78 -10.89 -16.13
C TRP A 200 6.15 -11.32 -16.63
N LYS A 201 7.23 -10.74 -16.08
CA LYS A 201 8.59 -11.10 -16.46
C LYS A 201 8.88 -12.57 -16.17
N ASN A 202 8.54 -13.05 -14.97
CA ASN A 202 8.71 -14.46 -14.62
C ASN A 202 7.90 -15.38 -15.53
N GLN A 203 6.66 -15.03 -15.89
CA GLN A 203 5.84 -15.83 -16.82
C GLN A 203 6.40 -15.90 -18.26
N ILE A 204 7.17 -14.89 -18.68
CA ILE A 204 7.85 -14.88 -19.98
C ILE A 204 9.17 -15.65 -19.91
N GLU A 205 9.94 -15.46 -18.84
CA GLU A 205 11.24 -16.10 -18.63
C GLU A 205 11.15 -17.58 -18.21
N GLU A 206 10.02 -18.05 -17.67
CA GLU A 206 9.78 -19.46 -17.35
C GLU A 206 9.32 -20.29 -18.58
N LYS A 207 9.08 -19.65 -19.74
CA LYS A 207 8.72 -20.37 -20.96
C LYS A 207 9.84 -21.18 -21.64
N PRO A 208 11.15 -21.04 -21.34
CA PRO A 208 12.18 -21.88 -21.94
C PRO A 208 13.05 -22.65 -20.93
N LEU A 209 12.55 -23.12 -19.78
CA LEU A 209 13.26 -24.17 -19.02
C LEU A 209 12.35 -25.36 -18.66
N GLN A 210 12.76 -26.50 -19.22
CA GLN A 210 12.15 -27.80 -19.12
C GLN A 210 12.06 -28.32 -17.67
N SER A 211 10.84 -28.67 -17.27
CA SER A 211 10.47 -29.91 -16.56
C SER A 211 11.51 -30.54 -15.61
N THR A 212 11.57 -30.09 -14.35
CA THR A 212 12.04 -30.97 -13.27
C THR A 212 10.81 -31.63 -12.63
N ILE A 213 10.71 -32.95 -12.70
CA ILE A 213 9.71 -33.72 -11.93
C ILE A 213 10.04 -33.49 -10.44
N ALA A 214 9.04 -33.14 -9.64
CA ALA A 214 9.25 -32.86 -8.22
C ALA A 214 9.96 -34.04 -7.52
N GLY A 215 10.92 -33.75 -6.63
CA GLY A 215 11.78 -34.77 -6.03
C GLY A 215 11.01 -35.88 -5.30
N TRP A 216 9.88 -35.55 -4.68
CA TRP A 216 8.99 -36.53 -4.04
C TRP A 216 8.36 -37.49 -5.05
N ILE A 217 8.00 -37.02 -6.26
CA ILE A 217 7.46 -37.88 -7.33
C ILE A 217 8.55 -38.84 -7.84
N MET A 218 9.79 -38.35 -7.97
CA MET A 218 10.92 -39.19 -8.39
C MET A 218 11.24 -40.29 -7.37
N SER A 219 11.04 -40.03 -6.08
CA SER A 219 11.29 -41.00 -5.00
C SER A 219 10.27 -42.13 -4.90
N LEU A 220 9.14 -42.04 -5.62
CA LEU A 220 8.09 -43.06 -5.60
C LEU A 220 8.54 -44.36 -6.32
N PRO A 221 8.09 -45.54 -5.90
CA PRO A 221 8.43 -46.83 -6.51
C PRO A 221 7.59 -47.12 -7.78
N PHE A 222 7.33 -46.10 -8.60
CA PHE A 222 6.59 -46.22 -9.85
C PHE A 222 7.50 -46.14 -11.07
N ASP A 223 7.00 -46.62 -12.21
CA ASP A 223 7.67 -46.52 -13.50
C ASP A 223 7.70 -45.06 -14.00
N MET A 224 8.57 -44.78 -14.97
CA MET A 224 8.80 -43.41 -15.43
C MET A 224 7.54 -42.77 -16.04
N LYS A 225 6.71 -43.57 -16.72
CA LYS A 225 5.48 -43.10 -17.37
C LYS A 225 4.42 -42.67 -16.35
N ALA A 226 4.26 -43.40 -15.24
CA ALA A 226 3.39 -42.98 -14.15
C ALA A 226 3.91 -41.72 -13.43
N LYS A 227 5.24 -41.60 -13.24
CA LYS A 227 5.86 -40.39 -12.67
C LYS A 227 5.67 -39.15 -13.56
N GLU A 228 5.79 -39.31 -14.87
CA GLU A 228 5.50 -38.25 -15.84
C GLU A 228 4.02 -37.84 -15.81
N TRP A 229 3.11 -38.80 -15.66
CA TRP A 229 1.68 -38.51 -15.51
C TRP A 229 1.39 -37.71 -14.22
N LEU A 230 1.95 -38.11 -13.08
CA LEU A 230 1.83 -37.37 -11.81
C LEU A 230 2.40 -35.95 -11.93
N ALA A 231 3.55 -35.81 -12.59
CA ALA A 231 4.16 -34.50 -12.82
C ALA A 231 3.29 -33.62 -13.73
N ALA A 232 2.66 -34.19 -14.76
CA ALA A 232 1.75 -33.46 -15.63
C ALA A 232 0.48 -33.00 -14.90
N GLU A 233 -0.05 -33.81 -13.99
CA GLU A 233 -1.21 -33.45 -13.17
C GLU A 233 -0.89 -32.31 -12.21
N GLU A 234 0.30 -32.31 -11.61
CA GLU A 234 0.69 -31.24 -10.68
C GLU A 234 0.99 -29.92 -11.39
N ARG A 235 1.53 -29.99 -12.61
CA ARG A 235 1.62 -28.81 -13.50
C ARG A 235 0.24 -28.27 -13.83
N TYR A 236 -0.72 -29.14 -14.16
CA TYR A 236 -2.07 -28.70 -14.48
C TYR A 236 -2.72 -27.94 -13.32
N LYS A 237 -2.55 -28.43 -12.08
CA LYS A 237 -3.00 -27.72 -10.86
C LYS A 237 -2.35 -26.34 -10.74
N GLN A 238 -1.03 -26.24 -10.95
CA GLN A 238 -0.29 -24.97 -10.92
C GLN A 238 -0.77 -23.99 -12.01
N GLU A 239 -0.96 -24.47 -13.24
CA GLU A 239 -1.46 -23.67 -14.36
C GLU A 239 -2.88 -23.12 -14.11
N VAL A 240 -3.75 -23.91 -13.49
CA VAL A 240 -5.10 -23.47 -13.13
C VAL A 240 -5.06 -22.38 -12.05
N GLN A 241 -4.15 -22.48 -11.08
CA GLN A 241 -3.97 -21.47 -10.03
C GLN A 241 -3.34 -20.17 -10.55
N MET A 242 -2.45 -20.23 -11.54
CA MET A 242 -1.69 -19.09 -12.06
C MET A 242 -2.44 -18.20 -13.07
N LYS A 243 -3.69 -18.51 -13.42
CA LYS A 243 -4.43 -17.81 -14.49
C LYS A 243 -4.75 -16.34 -14.19
N ASN A 244 -4.67 -15.91 -12.93
CA ASN A 244 -5.01 -14.53 -12.56
C ASN A 244 -3.83 -13.84 -11.86
N ILE A 245 -3.29 -12.82 -12.50
CA ILE A 245 -2.13 -12.06 -12.02
C ILE A 245 -2.50 -11.17 -10.83
N LEU A 246 -3.69 -10.56 -10.86
CA LEU A 246 -4.15 -9.65 -9.82
C LEU A 246 -4.30 -10.32 -8.44
N PRO A 247 -4.86 -11.55 -8.32
CA PRO A 247 -4.81 -12.30 -7.07
C PRO A 247 -3.39 -12.55 -6.56
N ALA A 248 -2.46 -12.95 -7.43
CA ALA A 248 -1.07 -13.17 -7.02
C ALA A 248 -0.36 -11.87 -6.58
N VAL A 249 -0.72 -10.72 -7.17
CA VAL A 249 -0.24 -9.41 -6.71
C VAL A 249 -0.85 -9.05 -5.36
N ALA A 250 -2.15 -9.28 -5.18
CA ALA A 250 -2.86 -9.01 -3.93
C ALA A 250 -2.34 -9.87 -2.77
N ASP A 251 -2.03 -11.14 -3.02
CA ASP A 251 -1.45 -12.01 -2.00
C ASP A 251 -0.05 -11.51 -1.59
N LYS A 252 0.69 -10.83 -2.49
CA LYS A 252 1.99 -10.19 -2.18
C LYS A 252 1.89 -8.87 -1.42
N PHE A 253 0.72 -8.25 -1.29
CA PHE A 253 0.57 -6.92 -0.65
C PHE A 253 0.96 -6.90 0.83
N PHE A 254 0.87 -8.05 1.49
CA PHE A 254 1.23 -8.24 2.90
C PHE A 254 2.56 -9.01 3.09
N MET A 255 3.11 -9.58 2.02
CA MET A 255 4.22 -10.54 2.08
C MET A 255 5.58 -9.85 1.93
N ASP A 256 6.12 -9.32 3.03
CA ASP A 256 7.56 -9.06 3.16
C ASP A 256 8.16 -9.97 4.27
N GLY A 257 8.02 -11.30 4.12
CA GLY A 257 8.87 -12.25 4.86
C GLY A 257 8.19 -13.23 5.84
N GLU A 258 6.89 -13.16 6.07
CA GLU A 258 6.19 -14.19 6.88
C GLU A 258 5.38 -15.15 6.00
N GLU A 259 6.00 -16.27 5.62
CA GLU A 259 5.40 -17.34 4.79
C GLU A 259 4.20 -18.05 5.46
N ASN A 260 3.76 -17.62 6.65
CA ASN A 260 2.63 -18.21 7.40
C ASN A 260 1.82 -17.15 8.15
N ALA A 261 1.36 -16.12 7.45
CA ALA A 261 0.51 -15.08 8.00
C ALA A 261 -0.82 -15.64 8.55
N LYS A 262 -0.89 -15.87 9.87
CA LYS A 262 -2.14 -16.20 10.60
C LYS A 262 -2.73 -14.95 11.24
N GLY A 263 -4.06 -14.87 11.28
CA GLY A 263 -4.78 -13.73 11.85
C GLY A 263 -5.42 -12.84 10.79
N ALA A 264 -6.02 -11.74 11.24
CA ALA A 264 -6.68 -10.78 10.36
C ALA A 264 -5.65 -9.89 9.67
N SER A 265 -6.10 -9.24 8.59
CA SER A 265 -5.30 -8.28 7.83
C SER A 265 -6.01 -6.93 7.75
N ILE A 266 -5.26 -5.85 7.95
CA ILE A 266 -5.76 -4.48 7.80
C ILE A 266 -4.92 -3.71 6.78
N LEU A 267 -5.62 -3.11 5.82
CA LEU A 267 -5.04 -2.26 4.80
C LEU A 267 -5.55 -0.83 4.95
N CYS A 268 -4.62 0.08 5.20
CA CYS A 268 -4.87 1.48 5.39
C CYS A 268 -4.43 2.26 4.13
N PHE A 269 -5.37 2.87 3.42
CA PHE A 269 -5.07 3.76 2.29
C PHE A 269 -5.22 5.21 2.70
N ASP A 270 -4.16 5.99 2.50
CA ASP A 270 -4.26 7.44 2.58
C ASP A 270 -4.55 8.04 1.21
N GLU A 271 -5.39 9.07 1.20
CA GLU A 271 -5.69 9.93 0.06
C GLU A 271 -6.04 9.14 -1.21
N ILE A 272 -7.06 8.28 -1.12
CA ILE A 272 -7.59 7.62 -2.31
C ILE A 272 -8.11 8.70 -3.26
N GLN A 273 -7.52 8.69 -4.46
CA GLN A 273 -7.87 9.54 -5.58
C GLN A 273 -8.03 8.67 -6.83
N THR A 274 -8.75 9.16 -7.83
CA THR A 274 -8.89 8.47 -9.12
C THR A 274 -8.20 9.26 -10.21
N VAL A 275 -6.94 8.94 -10.41
CA VAL A 275 -6.07 9.64 -11.37
C VAL A 275 -6.22 9.07 -12.78
N ASP A 276 -6.29 7.74 -12.92
CA ASP A 276 -6.36 7.07 -14.22
C ASP A 276 -7.17 5.76 -14.20
N VAL A 277 -7.57 5.30 -15.39
CA VAL A 277 -8.38 4.08 -15.58
C VAL A 277 -7.63 2.82 -15.15
N PHE A 278 -6.33 2.74 -15.40
CA PHE A 278 -5.53 1.54 -15.12
C PHE A 278 -5.38 1.32 -13.63
N ALA A 279 -5.15 2.40 -12.86
CA ALA A 279 -5.12 2.42 -11.41
C ALA A 279 -6.45 1.93 -10.83
N ILE A 280 -7.59 2.39 -11.37
CA ILE A 280 -8.93 1.94 -10.92
C ILE A 280 -9.12 0.44 -11.20
N VAL A 281 -8.74 -0.04 -12.38
CA VAL A 281 -8.84 -1.46 -12.75
C VAL A 281 -7.98 -2.32 -11.83
N ALA A 282 -6.73 -1.93 -11.63
CA ALA A 282 -5.77 -2.66 -10.80
C ALA A 282 -6.21 -2.68 -9.32
N LEU A 283 -6.57 -1.51 -8.78
CA LEU A 283 -7.08 -1.37 -7.42
C LEU A 283 -8.36 -2.19 -7.23
N SER A 284 -9.32 -2.10 -8.16
CA SER A 284 -10.55 -2.89 -8.10
C SER A 284 -10.26 -4.39 -8.05
N GLY A 285 -9.36 -4.89 -8.89
CA GLY A 285 -8.98 -6.29 -8.89
C GLY A 285 -8.29 -6.75 -7.61
N ILE A 286 -7.41 -5.92 -7.04
CA ILE A 286 -6.69 -6.24 -5.81
C ILE A 286 -7.62 -6.18 -4.60
N LEU A 287 -8.39 -5.10 -4.44
CA LEU A 287 -9.35 -4.97 -3.35
C LEU A 287 -10.39 -6.09 -3.40
N SER A 288 -10.81 -6.51 -4.60
CA SER A 288 -11.69 -7.66 -4.78
C SER A 288 -11.14 -8.91 -4.12
N ARG A 289 -9.85 -9.19 -4.32
CA ARG A 289 -9.19 -10.34 -3.74
C ARG A 289 -8.99 -10.18 -2.24
N LEU A 290 -8.50 -9.03 -1.80
CA LEU A 290 -8.22 -8.77 -0.37
C LEU A 290 -9.49 -8.81 0.49
N LEU A 291 -10.59 -8.22 0.03
CA LEU A 291 -11.87 -8.27 0.73
C LEU A 291 -12.41 -9.70 0.80
N SER A 292 -12.26 -10.48 -0.28
CA SER A 292 -12.68 -11.88 -0.30
C SER A 292 -11.89 -12.78 0.66
N SER A 293 -10.67 -12.38 1.05
CA SER A 293 -9.85 -13.08 2.04
C SER A 293 -10.05 -12.57 3.48
N GLY A 294 -11.00 -11.65 3.72
CA GLY A 294 -11.28 -11.11 5.05
C GLY A 294 -10.41 -9.90 5.44
N THR A 295 -9.76 -9.23 4.48
CA THR A 295 -8.99 -8.01 4.78
C THR A 295 -9.92 -6.84 5.11
N ILE A 296 -9.67 -6.14 6.22
CA ILE A 296 -10.36 -4.87 6.53
C ILE A 296 -9.66 -3.72 5.83
N ILE A 297 -10.45 -2.81 5.23
CA ILE A 297 -9.93 -1.60 4.60
C ILE A 297 -10.32 -0.38 5.44
N VAL A 298 -9.34 0.49 5.71
CA VAL A 298 -9.60 1.85 6.17
C VAL A 298 -9.00 2.81 5.16
N ALA A 299 -9.78 3.78 4.71
CA ALA A 299 -9.38 4.69 3.64
C ALA A 299 -9.69 6.15 4.02
N THR A 300 -8.84 7.07 3.58
CA THR A 300 -9.11 8.51 3.60
C THR A 300 -9.23 9.05 2.17
N SER A 301 -10.04 10.09 1.96
CA SER A 301 -10.11 10.79 0.67
C SER A 301 -10.64 12.23 0.85
N ASN A 302 -10.32 13.11 -0.10
CA ASN A 302 -10.95 14.43 -0.16
C ASN A 302 -12.36 14.39 -0.78
N ARG A 303 -12.71 13.28 -1.44
CA ARG A 303 -13.97 13.11 -2.17
C ARG A 303 -14.79 11.97 -1.58
N ALA A 304 -16.12 12.11 -1.66
CA ALA A 304 -16.99 10.98 -1.32
C ALA A 304 -16.78 9.85 -2.34
N PRO A 305 -17.06 8.57 -1.98
CA PRO A 305 -16.84 7.44 -2.89
C PRO A 305 -17.53 7.59 -4.25
N LYS A 306 -18.70 8.23 -4.31
CA LYS A 306 -19.45 8.45 -5.55
C LYS A 306 -18.81 9.50 -6.47
N ASP A 307 -18.06 10.42 -5.88
CA ASP A 307 -17.52 11.62 -6.53
C ASP A 307 -16.06 11.44 -6.97
N LEU A 308 -15.46 10.28 -6.66
CA LEU A 308 -14.15 9.93 -7.20
C LEU A 308 -14.21 9.94 -8.75
N ASN A 309 -15.22 9.32 -9.37
CA ASN A 309 -15.31 9.22 -10.83
C ASN A 309 -16.04 10.40 -11.51
N GLU A 310 -15.87 11.61 -11.03
CA GLU A 310 -16.45 12.81 -11.67
C GLU A 310 -16.00 12.98 -13.14
N ALA A 311 -14.77 12.55 -13.46
CA ALA A 311 -14.25 12.57 -14.82
C ALA A 311 -14.93 11.56 -15.78
N GLY A 312 -15.86 10.74 -15.30
CA GLY A 312 -16.68 9.85 -16.13
C GLY A 312 -15.93 8.67 -16.74
N MET A 313 -14.81 8.24 -16.14
CA MET A 313 -13.99 7.15 -16.64
C MET A 313 -14.68 5.79 -16.42
N GLN A 314 -14.89 5.02 -17.49
CA GLN A 314 -15.34 3.61 -17.49
C GLN A 314 -16.30 3.22 -16.34
N LYS A 315 -17.52 3.78 -16.39
CA LYS A 315 -18.54 3.68 -15.34
C LYS A 315 -18.73 2.28 -14.78
N GLU A 316 -18.75 1.23 -15.61
CA GLU A 316 -18.99 -0.14 -15.16
C GLU A 316 -17.91 -0.67 -14.20
N ILE A 317 -16.63 -0.42 -14.49
CA ILE A 317 -15.52 -0.88 -13.64
C ILE A 317 -15.53 -0.10 -12.33
N PHE A 318 -15.74 1.21 -12.42
CA PHE A 318 -15.84 2.06 -11.25
C PHE A 318 -17.01 1.67 -10.33
N GLN A 319 -18.18 1.33 -10.89
CA GLN A 319 -19.32 0.86 -10.10
C GLN A 319 -19.01 -0.43 -9.34
N LYS A 320 -18.20 -1.34 -9.90
CA LYS A 320 -17.75 -2.56 -9.19
C LYS A 320 -16.81 -2.25 -8.03
N LEU A 321 -15.95 -1.24 -8.16
CA LEU A 321 -15.10 -0.76 -7.07
C LEU A 321 -15.96 -0.12 -5.98
N LEU A 322 -16.85 0.79 -6.37
CA LEU A 322 -17.73 1.52 -5.46
C LEU A 322 -18.62 0.56 -4.66
N SER A 323 -19.25 -0.42 -5.32
CA SER A 323 -20.11 -1.39 -4.62
C SER A 323 -19.33 -2.17 -3.55
N LYS A 324 -18.06 -2.50 -3.81
CA LYS A 324 -17.21 -3.21 -2.84
C LYS A 324 -16.82 -2.33 -1.67
N LEU A 325 -16.48 -1.06 -1.93
CA LEU A 325 -16.20 -0.09 -0.88
C LEU A 325 -17.45 0.15 0.00
N GLU A 326 -18.64 0.31 -0.59
CA GLU A 326 -19.88 0.52 0.17
C GLU A 326 -20.33 -0.73 0.95
N GLU A 327 -20.03 -1.92 0.46
CA GLU A 327 -20.33 -3.18 1.16
C GLU A 327 -19.40 -3.39 2.37
N HIS A 328 -18.11 -3.03 2.24
CA HIS A 328 -17.07 -3.38 3.23
C HIS A 328 -16.60 -2.20 4.09
N CYS A 329 -16.98 -0.96 3.79
CA CYS A 329 -16.60 0.22 4.55
C CYS A 329 -17.82 1.05 4.95
N GLU A 330 -17.83 1.52 6.20
CA GLU A 330 -18.74 2.57 6.63
C GLU A 330 -18.24 3.94 6.17
N LYS A 331 -19.13 4.74 5.57
CA LYS A 331 -18.79 6.08 5.06
C LYS A 331 -18.88 7.08 6.20
N VAL A 332 -17.76 7.76 6.50
CA VAL A 332 -17.68 8.73 7.60
C VAL A 332 -17.26 10.08 7.05
N LEU A 333 -18.17 11.06 7.11
CA LEU A 333 -17.90 12.44 6.70
C LEU A 333 -17.20 13.21 7.84
N ILE A 334 -16.07 13.84 7.53
CA ILE A 334 -15.45 14.85 8.38
C ILE A 334 -15.82 16.25 7.87
N GLY A 335 -16.89 16.81 8.43
CA GLY A 335 -17.49 18.09 8.01
C GLY A 335 -16.83 19.34 8.59
N SER A 336 -15.53 19.28 8.94
CA SER A 336 -14.86 20.45 9.53
C SER A 336 -14.53 21.48 8.44
N GLU A 337 -15.03 22.72 8.61
CA GLU A 337 -14.64 23.87 7.78
C GLU A 337 -13.23 24.40 8.14
N ILE A 338 -12.63 23.87 9.20
CA ILE A 338 -11.35 24.33 9.73
C ILE A 338 -10.21 23.59 9.02
N ASP A 339 -9.35 24.34 8.31
CA ASP A 339 -8.06 23.82 7.87
C ASP A 339 -7.04 23.90 9.02
N TYR A 340 -6.79 22.76 9.65
CA TYR A 340 -5.86 22.65 10.78
C TYR A 340 -4.40 22.93 10.38
N ARG A 341 -4.03 22.80 9.10
CA ARG A 341 -2.68 23.12 8.62
C ARG A 341 -2.39 24.61 8.77
N ARG A 342 -3.35 25.46 8.37
CA ARG A 342 -3.28 26.92 8.52
C ARG A 342 -3.25 27.34 9.99
N PHE A 343 -4.05 26.67 10.82
CA PHE A 343 -4.11 26.96 12.25
C PHE A 343 -2.78 26.66 12.98
N ILE A 344 -2.11 25.55 12.62
CA ILE A 344 -0.79 25.21 13.18
C ILE A 344 0.26 26.20 12.68
N ALA A 345 0.26 26.54 11.39
CA ALA A 345 1.19 27.49 10.78
C ALA A 345 1.17 28.87 11.46
N GLN A 346 -0.02 29.37 11.84
CA GLN A 346 -0.17 30.64 12.55
C GLN A 346 0.45 30.67 13.96
N LYS A 347 0.61 29.51 14.61
CA LYS A 347 1.17 29.40 15.97
C LYS A 347 2.68 29.17 15.97
N SER A 348 3.24 28.67 14.87
CA SER A 348 4.68 28.50 14.70
C SER A 348 5.33 29.86 14.40
N GLU A 349 5.68 30.61 15.44
CA GLU A 349 6.26 31.96 15.35
C GLU A 349 7.66 32.02 14.70
N ASN A 350 8.32 30.90 14.40
CA ASN A 350 9.79 30.90 14.29
C ASN A 350 10.45 30.50 12.96
N GLN A 351 9.75 30.04 11.91
CA GLN A 351 10.42 29.72 10.65
C GLN A 351 9.55 29.99 9.42
N VAL A 352 9.89 31.06 8.68
CA VAL A 352 9.36 31.30 7.34
C VAL A 352 10.15 30.45 6.36
N HIS A 353 9.44 29.58 5.64
CA HIS A 353 9.98 28.69 4.60
C HIS A 353 9.46 29.04 3.19
N TYR A 354 8.58 30.03 3.09
CA TYR A 354 7.98 30.48 1.85
C TYR A 354 8.34 31.95 1.65
N PHE A 355 9.09 32.25 0.59
CA PHE A 355 9.61 33.58 0.28
C PHE A 355 8.88 34.15 -0.93
N TRP A 356 8.30 35.34 -0.76
CA TRP A 356 7.54 36.05 -1.78
C TRP A 356 7.49 37.56 -1.45
N PRO A 357 7.25 38.44 -2.44
CA PRO A 357 7.36 38.17 -3.88
C PRO A 357 8.82 37.95 -4.30
N ILE A 358 9.06 37.49 -5.53
CA ILE A 358 10.43 37.35 -6.07
C ILE A 358 11.06 38.74 -6.21
N GLY A 359 11.79 39.14 -5.18
CA GLY A 359 12.56 40.38 -5.08
C GLY A 359 13.95 40.11 -4.53
N LYS A 360 14.81 41.13 -4.52
CA LYS A 360 16.21 40.98 -4.07
C LYS A 360 16.29 40.52 -2.61
N GLU A 361 15.41 41.03 -1.75
CA GLU A 361 15.34 40.66 -0.33
C GLU A 361 14.98 39.17 -0.17
N ALA A 362 13.90 38.72 -0.81
CA ALA A 362 13.43 37.34 -0.76
C ALA A 362 14.47 36.35 -1.32
N ILE A 363 15.13 36.71 -2.42
CA ILE A 363 16.23 35.91 -2.99
C ILE A 363 17.39 35.80 -1.99
N ASN A 364 17.81 36.92 -1.39
CA ASN A 364 18.91 36.90 -0.44
C ASN A 364 18.59 36.05 0.81
N GLU A 365 17.36 36.10 1.32
CA GLU A 365 16.93 35.26 2.44
C GLU A 365 16.86 33.78 2.06
N PHE A 366 16.36 33.47 0.86
CA PHE A 366 16.34 32.11 0.33
C PHE A 366 17.75 31.53 0.17
N GLU A 367 18.69 32.29 -0.41
CA GLU A 367 20.09 31.89 -0.53
C GLU A 367 20.76 31.73 0.84
N LYS A 368 20.44 32.61 1.79
CA LYS A 368 20.93 32.47 3.17
C LYS A 368 20.46 31.16 3.79
N LYS A 369 19.18 30.78 3.62
CA LYS A 369 18.66 29.48 4.10
C LYS A 369 19.34 28.30 3.42
N TRP A 370 19.60 28.39 2.12
CA TRP A 370 20.34 27.38 1.39
C TRP A 370 21.76 27.21 1.93
N HIS A 371 22.47 28.31 2.15
CA HIS A 371 23.81 28.30 2.75
C HIS A 371 23.80 27.83 4.20
N ASP A 372 22.78 28.15 4.99
CA ASP A 372 22.66 27.66 6.36
C ASP A 372 22.39 26.14 6.40
N ALA A 373 21.57 25.63 5.49
CA ALA A 373 21.27 24.21 5.37
C ALA A 373 22.49 23.39 4.92
N THR A 374 23.19 23.86 3.89
CA THR A 374 24.38 23.19 3.33
C THR A 374 25.64 23.40 4.19
N GLY A 375 25.81 24.59 4.76
CA GLY A 375 26.96 24.97 5.57
C GLY A 375 27.01 24.30 6.95
N ARG A 376 25.86 23.96 7.54
CA ARG A 376 25.80 23.14 8.77
C ARG A 376 26.28 21.71 8.56
N LEU A 377 26.19 21.20 7.33
CA LEU A 377 26.54 19.83 6.97
C LEU A 377 27.98 19.71 6.46
N GLY A 378 28.58 20.81 5.98
CA GLY A 378 29.98 20.85 5.57
C GLY A 378 30.30 20.07 4.28
N GLY A 379 29.27 19.54 3.61
CA GLY A 379 29.37 18.83 2.35
C GLY A 379 29.65 19.75 1.16
N ARG A 380 30.22 19.17 0.09
CA ARG A 380 30.37 19.87 -1.20
C ARG A 380 29.05 19.78 -1.97
N ILE A 381 28.64 20.89 -2.59
CA ILE A 381 27.50 20.89 -3.52
C ILE A 381 27.92 20.10 -4.76
N ILE A 382 27.18 19.04 -5.06
CA ILE A 382 27.43 18.16 -6.20
C ILE A 382 26.12 17.94 -6.97
N SER A 383 26.26 17.71 -8.28
CA SER A 383 25.20 17.08 -9.06
C SER A 383 25.17 15.60 -8.71
N ASN A 384 23.99 15.07 -8.42
CA ASN A 384 23.76 13.67 -8.10
C ASN A 384 22.73 13.06 -9.06
N THR A 385 22.75 11.75 -9.25
CA THR A 385 21.74 11.05 -10.04
C THR A 385 21.08 10.01 -9.16
N ILE A 386 19.77 10.14 -8.95
CA ILE A 386 19.00 9.18 -8.17
C ILE A 386 18.34 8.15 -9.10
N SER A 387 18.21 6.93 -8.60
CA SER A 387 17.46 5.87 -9.31
C SER A 387 15.98 6.01 -9.00
N VAL A 388 15.16 5.87 -10.04
CA VAL A 388 13.69 5.90 -9.97
C VAL A 388 13.17 4.52 -10.38
N MET A 389 11.92 4.21 -10.02
CA MET A 389 11.27 2.96 -10.40
C MET A 389 11.32 2.68 -11.91
N PHE A 390 11.30 1.39 -12.26
CA PHE A 390 11.38 0.89 -13.64
C PHE A 390 12.69 1.26 -14.39
N GLY A 391 13.78 1.48 -13.65
CA GLY A 391 15.10 1.73 -14.21
C GLY A 391 15.29 3.16 -14.77
N ARG A 392 14.35 4.07 -14.46
CA ARG A 392 14.53 5.49 -14.74
C ARG A 392 15.59 6.08 -13.80
N THR A 393 16.21 7.16 -14.22
CA THR A 393 17.12 7.95 -13.37
C THR A 393 16.71 9.41 -13.44
N LEU A 394 16.91 10.14 -12.35
CA LEU A 394 16.65 11.56 -12.25
C LEU A 394 17.92 12.28 -11.81
N GLU A 395 18.36 13.24 -12.61
CA GLU A 395 19.46 14.11 -12.22
C GLU A 395 18.98 15.16 -11.20
N VAL A 396 19.82 15.43 -10.22
CA VAL A 396 19.62 16.42 -9.17
C VAL A 396 20.73 17.45 -9.34
N PRO A 397 20.43 18.63 -9.93
CA PRO A 397 21.45 19.59 -10.35
C PRO A 397 22.37 20.03 -9.20
N GLU A 398 21.76 20.30 -8.04
CA GLU A 398 22.47 20.75 -6.85
C GLU A 398 21.96 19.97 -5.64
N SER A 399 22.86 19.21 -5.02
CA SER A 399 22.57 18.45 -3.82
C SER A 399 23.74 18.46 -2.84
N CYS A 400 23.43 18.33 -1.56
CA CYS A 400 24.41 18.26 -0.47
C CYS A 400 23.80 17.52 0.73
N ASP A 401 24.35 16.37 1.09
CA ASP A 401 24.03 15.62 2.33
C ASP A 401 22.53 15.55 2.70
N GLY A 402 21.67 15.14 1.76
CA GLY A 402 20.23 14.99 1.99
C GLY A 402 19.40 16.27 1.76
N VAL A 403 20.05 17.36 1.32
CA VAL A 403 19.41 18.59 0.83
C VAL A 403 19.51 18.65 -0.69
N ALA A 404 18.42 18.97 -1.38
CA ALA A 404 18.40 19.18 -2.83
C ALA A 404 17.81 20.53 -3.21
N ARG A 405 18.27 21.09 -4.34
CA ARG A 405 17.76 22.32 -4.93
C ARG A 405 17.36 22.11 -6.38
N PHE A 406 16.18 22.64 -6.71
CA PHE A 406 15.58 22.57 -8.03
C PHE A 406 14.94 23.90 -8.40
N THR A 407 14.77 24.12 -9.71
CA THR A 407 13.87 25.16 -10.22
C THR A 407 12.49 24.56 -10.48
N PHE A 408 11.44 25.39 -10.40
CA PHE A 408 10.08 24.96 -10.75
C PHE A 408 10.00 24.35 -12.16
N GLN A 409 10.65 24.98 -13.13
CA GLN A 409 10.68 24.51 -14.52
C GLN A 409 11.33 23.12 -14.66
N TYR A 410 12.30 22.79 -13.80
CA TYR A 410 12.93 21.48 -13.80
C TYR A 410 11.95 20.38 -13.35
N LEU A 411 11.28 20.59 -12.22
CA LEU A 411 10.40 19.58 -11.63
C LEU A 411 9.06 19.50 -12.37
N CYS A 412 8.41 20.64 -12.61
CA CYS A 412 7.04 20.68 -13.11
C CYS A 412 6.94 20.94 -14.62
N GLY A 413 7.98 21.51 -15.23
CA GLY A 413 8.05 21.77 -16.68
C GLY A 413 8.44 20.55 -17.51
N ARG A 414 9.03 19.53 -16.89
CA ARG A 414 9.42 18.26 -17.52
C ARG A 414 8.34 17.18 -17.32
N PRO A 415 8.35 16.08 -18.09
CA PRO A 415 7.41 14.97 -17.92
C PRO A 415 7.80 14.08 -16.72
N LEU A 416 7.90 14.68 -15.53
CA LEU A 416 8.03 13.98 -14.25
C LEU A 416 6.65 13.64 -13.69
N GLY A 417 6.59 12.59 -12.87
CA GLY A 417 5.37 12.14 -12.19
C GLY A 417 5.64 11.67 -10.76
N ALA A 418 4.63 11.08 -10.12
CA ALA A 418 4.68 10.67 -8.71
C ALA A 418 5.91 9.79 -8.37
N ALA A 419 6.28 8.85 -9.25
CA ALA A 419 7.47 8.01 -9.04
C ALA A 419 8.77 8.81 -8.93
N ASP A 420 8.93 9.87 -9.73
CA ASP A 420 10.11 10.72 -9.69
C ASP A 420 10.12 11.56 -8.39
N TYR A 421 8.96 12.05 -7.95
CA TYR A 421 8.84 12.84 -6.73
C TYR A 421 9.02 12.01 -5.45
N ILE A 422 8.47 10.80 -5.40
CA ILE A 422 8.72 9.83 -4.32
C ILE A 422 10.21 9.55 -4.21
N ALA A 423 10.89 9.30 -5.35
CA ALA A 423 12.33 9.08 -5.33
C ALA A 423 13.11 10.30 -4.79
N VAL A 424 12.70 11.52 -5.13
CA VAL A 424 13.28 12.75 -4.53
C VAL A 424 13.03 12.78 -3.02
N ALA A 425 11.80 12.52 -2.59
CA ALA A 425 11.40 12.58 -1.18
C ALA A 425 12.10 11.53 -0.31
N GLU A 426 12.35 10.32 -0.85
CA GLU A 426 13.09 9.25 -0.17
C GLU A 426 14.60 9.56 -0.03
N ASN A 427 15.19 10.28 -0.98
CA ASN A 427 16.62 10.59 -0.98
C ASN A 427 16.96 11.91 -0.29
N PHE A 428 16.01 12.85 -0.16
CA PHE A 428 16.25 14.19 0.36
C PHE A 428 15.22 14.59 1.43
N HIS A 429 15.70 14.90 2.63
CA HIS A 429 14.87 15.36 3.74
C HIS A 429 14.53 16.86 3.63
N THR A 430 15.29 17.63 2.86
CA THR A 430 15.06 19.07 2.66
C THR A 430 15.20 19.45 1.21
N ILE A 431 14.20 20.15 0.68
CA ILE A 431 14.09 20.48 -0.73
C ILE A 431 13.88 21.98 -0.87
N PHE A 432 14.66 22.57 -1.76
CA PHE A 432 14.57 23.97 -2.14
C PHE A 432 14.03 24.08 -3.56
N ILE A 433 12.97 24.86 -3.75
CA ILE A 433 12.36 25.11 -5.06
C ILE A 433 12.38 26.61 -5.33
N SER A 434 13.09 27.01 -6.39
CA SER A 434 13.13 28.40 -6.86
C SER A 434 12.19 28.64 -8.04
N ASP A 435 11.89 29.93 -8.27
CA ASP A 435 11.22 30.43 -9.46
C ASP A 435 9.81 29.87 -9.66
N ILE A 436 9.06 29.67 -8.58
CA ILE A 436 7.67 29.20 -8.66
C ILE A 436 6.80 30.33 -9.26
N PRO A 437 6.23 30.14 -10.47
CA PRO A 437 5.40 31.14 -11.11
C PRO A 437 3.99 31.14 -10.52
N VAL A 438 3.23 32.19 -10.81
CA VAL A 438 1.78 32.17 -10.64
C VAL A 438 1.17 31.16 -11.61
N MET A 439 0.37 30.23 -11.08
CA MET A 439 -0.22 29.13 -11.84
C MET A 439 -1.59 29.52 -12.37
N SER A 440 -1.62 29.78 -13.68
CA SER A 440 -2.86 30.02 -14.44
C SER A 440 -3.26 28.77 -15.24
N MET A 441 -4.46 28.80 -15.83
CA MET A 441 -4.96 27.73 -16.72
C MET A 441 -4.01 27.38 -17.89
N ARG A 442 -3.12 28.30 -18.29
CA ARG A 442 -2.14 28.06 -19.37
C ARG A 442 -1.07 27.04 -18.98
N ILE A 443 -0.74 26.93 -17.70
CA ILE A 443 0.26 25.99 -17.16
C ILE A 443 -0.38 24.94 -16.26
N ARG A 444 -1.63 24.57 -16.54
CA ARG A 444 -2.42 23.61 -15.74
C ARG A 444 -1.71 22.28 -15.51
N ASP A 445 -1.03 21.73 -16.51
CA ASP A 445 -0.32 20.46 -16.37
C ASP A 445 0.88 20.57 -15.40
N GLN A 446 1.56 21.72 -15.41
CA GLN A 446 2.64 22.01 -14.46
C GLN A 446 2.09 22.23 -13.04
N ALA A 447 0.92 22.88 -12.93
CA ALA A 447 0.22 23.06 -11.66
C ALA A 447 -0.19 21.72 -11.04
N ARG A 448 -0.76 20.80 -11.83
CA ARG A 448 -1.07 19.44 -11.38
C ARG A 448 0.18 18.68 -10.91
N ARG A 449 1.27 18.77 -11.67
CA ARG A 449 2.56 18.19 -11.28
C ARG A 449 3.09 18.77 -9.97
N PHE A 450 2.90 20.07 -9.75
CA PHE A 450 3.29 20.72 -8.51
C PHE A 450 2.43 20.26 -7.33
N ILE A 451 1.12 20.11 -7.49
CA ILE A 451 0.23 19.55 -6.47
C ILE A 451 0.72 18.15 -6.07
N THR A 452 0.90 17.25 -7.04
CA THR A 452 1.43 15.89 -6.78
C THR A 452 2.80 15.95 -6.08
N LEU A 453 3.70 16.85 -6.50
CA LEU A 453 4.99 17.02 -5.82
C LEU A 453 4.79 17.40 -4.35
N ILE A 454 3.98 18.41 -4.05
CA ILE A 454 3.74 18.87 -2.68
C ILE A 454 3.14 17.74 -1.83
N ASP A 455 2.19 16.98 -2.38
CA ASP A 455 1.56 15.85 -1.71
C ASP A 455 2.62 14.80 -1.34
N GLU A 456 3.46 14.37 -2.30
CA GLU A 456 4.52 13.40 -2.03
C GLU A 456 5.56 13.93 -1.01
N LEU A 457 5.95 15.20 -1.09
CA LEU A 457 6.85 15.80 -0.11
C LEU A 457 6.23 15.84 1.29
N TYR A 458 4.93 16.13 1.38
CA TYR A 458 4.19 16.15 2.64
C TYR A 458 4.10 14.75 3.26
N ASN A 459 3.79 13.73 2.45
CA ASN A 459 3.68 12.34 2.89
C ASN A 459 5.00 11.80 3.45
N HIS A 460 6.12 12.16 2.84
CA HIS A 460 7.45 11.77 3.30
C HIS A 460 8.02 12.70 4.39
N HIS A 461 7.22 13.67 4.87
CA HIS A 461 7.63 14.65 5.88
C HIS A 461 8.88 15.46 5.51
N CYS A 462 9.05 15.75 4.22
CA CYS A 462 10.16 16.57 3.73
C CYS A 462 9.98 18.04 4.12
N TYR A 463 11.08 18.69 4.48
CA TYR A 463 11.11 20.13 4.66
C TYR A 463 11.20 20.83 3.31
N LEU A 464 10.22 21.67 2.99
CA LEU A 464 10.19 22.43 1.75
C LEU A 464 10.48 23.91 1.99
N CYS A 465 11.44 24.46 1.25
CA CYS A 465 11.70 25.89 1.16
C CYS A 465 11.41 26.39 -0.26
N CYS A 466 10.54 27.40 -0.39
CA CYS A 466 10.03 27.88 -1.67
C CYS A 466 10.34 29.35 -1.89
N LEU A 467 10.74 29.70 -3.11
CA LEU A 467 10.77 31.08 -3.61
C LEU A 467 9.71 31.22 -4.72
N ALA A 468 8.70 32.05 -4.48
CA ALA A 468 7.51 32.13 -5.31
C ALA A 468 7.13 33.57 -5.70
N SER A 469 6.46 33.69 -6.86
CA SER A 469 6.06 34.96 -7.46
C SER A 469 4.94 35.69 -6.72
N SER A 470 4.05 34.97 -6.05
CA SER A 470 2.90 35.50 -5.33
C SER A 470 2.76 34.87 -3.94
N SER A 471 1.77 35.31 -3.17
CA SER A 471 1.43 34.70 -1.89
C SER A 471 0.84 33.29 -2.08
N ILE A 472 0.82 32.48 -1.02
CA ILE A 472 0.24 31.12 -1.05
C ILE A 472 -1.22 31.14 -1.51
N ASP A 473 -2.01 32.12 -1.05
CA ASP A 473 -3.44 32.22 -1.37
C ASP A 473 -3.70 32.64 -2.83
N GLU A 474 -2.74 33.32 -3.46
CA GLU A 474 -2.84 33.81 -4.85
C GLU A 474 -1.97 33.02 -5.83
N LEU A 475 -1.36 31.91 -5.38
CA LEU A 475 -0.46 31.12 -6.22
C LEU A 475 -1.20 30.42 -7.37
N PHE A 476 -2.42 29.99 -7.12
CA PHE A 476 -3.30 29.36 -8.11
C PHE A 476 -4.41 30.35 -8.52
N GLN A 477 -4.37 30.82 -9.76
CA GLN A 477 -5.36 31.76 -10.31
C GLN A 477 -6.27 31.03 -11.31
N GLY A 478 -7.54 30.85 -10.93
CA GLY A 478 -8.60 30.35 -11.81
C GLY A 478 -9.26 31.46 -12.65
N THR A 479 -10.02 31.07 -13.68
CA THR A 479 -10.89 31.97 -14.48
C THR A 479 -12.37 31.71 -14.15
N GLU A 480 -13.28 32.62 -14.51
CA GLU A 480 -14.74 32.46 -14.31
C GLU A 480 -15.34 31.20 -14.99
N GLU A 481 -14.67 30.63 -16.00
CA GLU A 481 -15.10 29.39 -16.69
C GLU A 481 -14.69 28.09 -15.99
N GLY A 482 -14.01 28.16 -14.84
CA GLY A 482 -13.62 26.99 -14.06
C GLY A 482 -12.45 27.28 -13.14
N THR A 483 -12.58 26.85 -11.89
CA THR A 483 -11.50 26.94 -10.91
C THR A 483 -10.39 25.95 -11.24
N LEU A 484 -9.13 26.35 -11.10
CA LEU A 484 -8.01 25.39 -11.04
C LEU A 484 -8.21 24.37 -9.90
N PHE A 485 -9.09 24.68 -8.93
CA PHE A 485 -9.50 23.86 -7.79
C PHE A 485 -10.32 22.60 -8.13
N ASP A 486 -10.62 22.32 -9.41
CA ASP A 486 -11.01 20.95 -9.81
C ASP A 486 -9.82 19.96 -9.71
N LEU A 487 -8.63 20.45 -9.31
CA LEU A 487 -7.40 19.70 -9.10
C LEU A 487 -7.14 19.26 -7.64
N GLU A 488 -8.16 19.30 -6.78
CA GLU A 488 -8.16 18.94 -5.34
C GLU A 488 -7.71 20.00 -4.33
#